data_AF-A0A0L7M8P8-F1
#
_entry.id   AF-A0A0L7M8P8-F1
#
_cell.length_a   1.000
_cell.length_b   1.000
_cell.length_c   1.000
_cell.angle_alpha   90.00
_cell.angle_beta   90.00
_cell.angle_gamma   90.00
#
_symmetry.space_group_name_H-M   'P 1'
#
loop_
_entity.id
_entity.type
_entity.pdbx_description
1 polymer ?
#
loop_
_entity_poly.entity_id
_entity_poly.type
_entity_poly.pdbx_seq_one_letter_code
_entity_poly.pdbx_strand_id
1 'polypeptide(L)'
;MVKQNGGGGGRGGRGAGSSGEEDKDAKNMFDRIGKIVHDKVKEEAKKYIEKLKGDLKKATNRSGETAYTLDPCMFDYTTHFDANSERHPCKNLKGITNEERFSDTLGGQCTKEKISGSTNTCGACAPYRRLHLCNHNLETINNTTSMTHKLLAEVCYVAKEEGASITRDYPKYQTTYEGSGFTLCTMLARSFADIGDIVRGKDLFLGNDKEKEKRKQLDDKLKDIFKQIHKEVTKTNSALQARYEGDKENFYQLREDWWDANRATVWKAITCKADTGNAYFRPTCSDGKSQSQAKNKCTCNNGDVPTYFDYVPQFLRWFEEWAEDFCRLRKHKLKDAKEQCRKPNGEDKYCDLNRYDCEKTASGKHDFFEEDVCKDCQYSCARFVKWIDNQKKEFEKQEKKYTKEIKKDHGTTLQVGKTTINNLYVDDFYKILKKYYPTVDKFLEKLSKEKICEKQPEVEGKGKSIDFNDEPDDIFSRTKYCRACPLCGVNGPKGKWKDIDDGVCANLNKKKNYKEDNITDIPSTYP
;
A
#
# COMPACT_ATOMS: atom_id res chain seq x y z
N MET A 1 67.43 -22.95 -19.50
CA MET A 1 67.24 -22.37 -18.15
C MET A 1 65.80 -21.89 -18.02
N VAL A 2 65.28 -22.05 -16.80
CA VAL A 2 63.95 -21.66 -16.29
C VAL A 2 62.83 -22.68 -16.50
N LYS A 3 62.34 -23.10 -15.32
CA LYS A 3 61.37 -24.13 -14.98
C LYS A 3 59.92 -23.66 -15.19
N GLN A 4 59.04 -24.65 -15.31
CA GLN A 4 57.59 -24.56 -15.08
C GLN A 4 57.25 -24.03 -13.68
N ASN A 5 56.09 -23.37 -13.56
CA ASN A 5 55.21 -23.47 -12.39
C ASN A 5 53.76 -23.19 -12.80
N GLY A 6 52.86 -24.09 -12.40
CA GLY A 6 51.42 -24.00 -12.62
C GLY A 6 50.70 -23.17 -11.55
N GLY A 7 49.44 -22.84 -11.83
CA GLY A 7 48.51 -22.24 -10.88
C GLY A 7 47.08 -22.29 -11.43
N GLY A 8 46.21 -23.04 -10.77
CA GLY A 8 44.83 -23.29 -11.18
C GLY A 8 43.94 -22.05 -11.13
N GLY A 9 43.18 -21.82 -12.20
CA GLY A 9 42.12 -20.83 -12.26
C GLY A 9 40.84 -21.35 -11.64
N GLY A 10 40.53 -20.90 -10.42
CA GLY A 10 39.22 -21.07 -9.82
C GLY A 10 38.14 -20.36 -10.63
N ARG A 11 37.05 -21.07 -10.92
CA ARG A 11 35.84 -20.53 -11.55
C ARG A 11 35.17 -19.56 -10.56
N GLY A 12 35.45 -18.27 -10.72
CA GLY A 12 34.66 -17.19 -10.13
C GLY A 12 33.25 -17.19 -10.71
N GLY A 13 32.25 -17.44 -9.87
CA GLY A 13 30.84 -17.35 -10.22
C GLY A 13 30.50 -15.92 -10.66
N ARG A 14 29.94 -15.80 -11.86
CA ARG A 14 29.36 -14.55 -12.37
C ARG A 14 28.19 -14.15 -11.47
N GLY A 15 28.39 -13.15 -10.63
CA GLY A 15 27.30 -12.44 -9.97
C GLY A 15 26.43 -11.77 -11.03
N ALA A 16 25.19 -12.24 -11.17
CA ALA A 16 24.15 -11.56 -11.93
C ALA A 16 23.61 -10.37 -11.10
N GLY A 17 24.48 -9.41 -10.82
CA GLY A 17 24.06 -8.09 -10.35
C GLY A 17 23.69 -7.28 -11.58
N SER A 18 22.39 -7.12 -11.83
CA SER A 18 21.90 -6.27 -12.92
C SER A 18 22.54 -4.89 -12.82
N SER A 19 23.37 -4.60 -13.82
CA SER A 19 24.07 -3.35 -14.07
C SER A 19 23.09 -2.24 -14.46
N GLY A 20 23.19 -1.08 -13.80
CA GLY A 20 23.06 0.23 -14.44
C GLY A 20 21.67 0.76 -14.85
N GLU A 21 20.56 0.04 -14.67
CA GLU A 21 19.23 0.60 -14.98
C GLU A 21 18.71 1.44 -13.81
N GLU A 22 18.51 2.74 -14.05
CA GLU A 22 17.87 3.65 -13.09
C GLU A 22 16.42 3.20 -12.85
N ASP A 23 16.01 3.03 -11.58
CA ASP A 23 14.63 2.63 -11.30
C ASP A 23 13.67 3.72 -11.74
N LYS A 24 12.61 3.36 -12.47
CA LYS A 24 11.66 4.33 -13.05
C LYS A 24 10.90 5.10 -11.96
N ASP A 25 10.47 4.38 -10.93
CA ASP A 25 9.63 4.86 -9.83
C ASP A 25 9.89 4.02 -8.56
N ALA A 26 9.16 4.31 -7.48
CA ALA A 26 9.34 3.62 -6.20
C ALA A 26 8.95 2.14 -6.28
N LYS A 27 7.89 1.78 -7.04
CA LYS A 27 7.52 0.36 -7.23
C LYS A 27 8.60 -0.46 -7.91
N ASN A 28 9.18 0.05 -8.99
CA ASN A 28 10.26 -0.62 -9.71
C ASN A 28 11.48 -0.81 -8.82
N MET A 29 11.84 0.24 -8.06
CA MET A 29 12.91 0.18 -7.07
C MET A 29 12.64 -0.90 -6.03
N PHE A 30 11.47 -0.90 -5.41
CA PHE A 30 11.11 -1.86 -4.37
C PHE A 30 11.07 -3.29 -4.89
N ASP A 31 10.47 -3.53 -6.06
CA ASP A 31 10.41 -4.86 -6.63
C ASP A 31 11.80 -5.39 -7.03
N ARG A 32 12.69 -4.52 -7.54
CA ARG A 32 14.07 -4.89 -7.85
C ARG A 32 14.85 -5.27 -6.58
N ILE A 33 14.76 -4.46 -5.52
CA ILE A 33 15.45 -4.76 -4.25
C ILE A 33 14.85 -6.00 -3.60
N GLY A 34 13.51 -6.11 -3.60
CA GLY A 34 12.78 -7.28 -3.10
C GLY A 34 13.21 -8.57 -3.79
N LYS A 35 13.46 -8.53 -5.11
CA LYS A 35 14.03 -9.66 -5.85
C LYS A 35 15.39 -10.09 -5.30
N ILE A 36 16.29 -9.15 -5.03
CA ILE A 36 17.62 -9.46 -4.49
C ILE A 36 17.51 -10.14 -3.12
N VAL A 37 16.59 -9.64 -2.27
CA VAL A 37 16.33 -10.23 -0.95
C VAL A 37 15.71 -11.63 -1.10
N HIS A 38 14.69 -11.79 -1.95
CA HIS A 38 14.10 -13.08 -2.25
C HIS A 38 15.13 -14.09 -2.75
N ASP A 39 16.03 -13.70 -3.66
CA ASP A 39 17.06 -14.60 -4.19
C ASP A 39 18.01 -15.09 -3.08
N LYS A 40 18.31 -14.24 -2.09
CA LYS A 40 19.04 -14.64 -0.87
C LYS A 40 18.23 -15.66 -0.04
N VAL A 41 16.97 -15.35 0.27
CA VAL A 41 16.09 -16.26 1.04
C VAL A 41 15.98 -17.62 0.36
N LYS A 42 15.71 -17.61 -0.95
CA LYS A 42 15.57 -18.81 -1.77
C LYS A 42 16.84 -19.67 -1.75
N GLU A 43 18.03 -19.08 -1.88
CA GLU A 43 19.28 -19.84 -1.81
C GLU A 43 19.56 -20.38 -0.40
N GLU A 44 19.23 -19.64 0.66
CA GLU A 44 19.34 -20.12 2.03
C GLU A 44 18.36 -21.25 2.34
N ALA A 45 17.14 -21.20 1.81
CA ALA A 45 16.04 -22.16 2.04
C ALA A 45 16.10 -23.39 1.12
N LYS A 46 16.86 -23.34 0.03
CA LYS A 46 16.91 -24.34 -1.06
C LYS A 46 17.03 -25.79 -0.62
N LYS A 47 17.79 -26.07 0.44
CA LYS A 47 18.01 -27.43 0.96
C LYS A 47 16.81 -28.00 1.74
N TYR A 48 15.86 -27.15 2.10
CA TYR A 48 14.80 -27.42 3.07
C TYR A 48 13.41 -27.32 2.45
N ILE A 49 13.29 -26.56 1.35
CA ILE A 49 12.03 -26.12 0.73
C ILE A 49 11.09 -27.27 0.36
N GLU A 50 11.62 -28.38 -0.17
CA GLU A 50 10.81 -29.54 -0.58
C GLU A 50 10.08 -30.21 0.59
N LYS A 51 10.58 -30.08 1.82
CA LYS A 51 9.92 -30.62 3.02
C LYS A 51 8.85 -29.69 3.59
N LEU A 52 8.87 -28.42 3.21
CA LEU A 52 7.89 -27.41 3.62
C LEU A 52 6.80 -27.18 2.58
N LYS A 53 7.01 -27.68 1.37
CA LYS A 53 6.07 -27.54 0.26
C LYS A 53 4.76 -28.25 0.59
N GLY A 54 3.69 -27.48 0.63
CA GLY A 54 2.35 -28.00 0.81
C GLY A 54 1.86 -28.70 -0.47
N ASP A 55 1.01 -29.70 -0.27
CA ASP A 55 0.35 -30.45 -1.33
C ASP A 55 -1.15 -30.37 -1.05
N LEU A 56 -1.87 -29.63 -1.91
CA LEU A 56 -3.31 -29.43 -1.76
C LEU A 56 -4.08 -30.75 -1.78
N LYS A 57 -3.63 -31.76 -2.53
CA LYS A 57 -4.30 -33.07 -2.53
C LYS A 57 -4.22 -33.75 -1.17
N LYS A 58 -3.14 -33.54 -0.44
CA LYS A 58 -2.94 -34.13 0.89
C LYS A 58 -3.52 -33.29 2.03
N ALA A 59 -4.14 -32.15 1.72
CA ALA A 59 -4.80 -31.33 2.72
C ALA A 59 -6.11 -32.02 3.14
N THR A 60 -6.25 -32.31 4.43
CA THR A 60 -7.36 -33.13 4.94
C THR A 60 -8.43 -32.30 5.67
N ASN A 61 -9.67 -32.80 5.61
CA ASN A 61 -10.76 -32.34 6.48
C ASN A 61 -10.68 -33.00 7.87
N ARG A 62 -11.63 -32.68 8.76
CA ARG A 62 -11.66 -33.28 10.11
C ARG A 62 -11.81 -34.81 10.09
N SER A 63 -12.43 -35.34 9.03
CA SER A 63 -12.62 -36.78 8.80
C SER A 63 -11.42 -37.45 8.12
N GLY A 64 -10.37 -36.70 7.77
CA GLY A 64 -9.17 -37.23 7.12
C GLY A 64 -9.26 -37.35 5.59
N GLU A 65 -10.34 -36.88 4.97
CA GLU A 65 -10.53 -36.98 3.51
C GLU A 65 -9.70 -35.95 2.76
N THR A 66 -9.03 -36.42 1.70
CA THR A 66 -8.13 -35.67 0.82
C THR A 66 -8.85 -35.06 -0.38
N ALA A 67 -8.33 -33.94 -0.88
CA ALA A 67 -8.82 -33.32 -2.11
C ALA A 67 -8.26 -33.99 -3.38
N TYR A 68 -8.98 -33.87 -4.50
CA TYR A 68 -8.59 -34.49 -5.78
C TYR A 68 -7.68 -33.62 -6.66
N THR A 69 -7.52 -32.32 -6.36
CA THR A 69 -6.82 -31.36 -7.23
C THR A 69 -5.66 -30.65 -6.55
N LEU A 70 -4.62 -30.36 -7.35
CA LEU A 70 -3.50 -29.47 -6.99
C LEU A 70 -3.77 -28.00 -7.39
N ASP A 71 -4.87 -27.74 -8.08
CA ASP A 71 -5.22 -26.41 -8.54
C ASP A 71 -6.02 -25.66 -7.46
N PRO A 72 -5.47 -24.61 -6.83
CA PRO A 72 -6.19 -23.83 -5.82
C PRO A 72 -7.45 -23.15 -6.38
N CYS A 73 -7.52 -22.90 -7.69
CA CYS A 73 -8.71 -22.30 -8.29
C CYS A 73 -9.90 -23.27 -8.32
N MET A 74 -9.63 -24.55 -8.57
CA MET A 74 -10.61 -25.62 -8.67
C MET A 74 -10.83 -26.37 -7.35
N PHE A 75 -10.06 -26.01 -6.32
CA PHE A 75 -10.10 -26.65 -5.03
C PHE A 75 -11.44 -26.40 -4.31
N ASP A 76 -12.03 -27.48 -3.78
CA ASP A 76 -13.26 -27.40 -3.01
C ASP A 76 -12.96 -27.09 -1.54
N TYR A 77 -13.05 -25.80 -1.20
CA TYR A 77 -12.87 -25.32 0.15
C TYR A 77 -14.07 -25.66 1.06
N THR A 78 -15.26 -25.87 0.51
CA THR A 78 -16.48 -26.13 1.28
C THR A 78 -16.43 -27.50 1.94
N THR A 79 -16.23 -28.56 1.15
CA THR A 79 -16.23 -29.94 1.63
C THR A 79 -15.01 -30.26 2.49
N HIS A 80 -13.85 -29.68 2.19
CA HIS A 80 -12.60 -30.10 2.82
C HIS A 80 -12.10 -29.18 3.97
N PHE A 81 -12.66 -27.98 4.11
CA PHE A 81 -12.15 -26.96 5.05
C PHE A 81 -13.24 -26.25 5.84
N ASP A 82 -14.42 -26.86 5.98
CA ASP A 82 -15.58 -26.27 6.65
C ASP A 82 -15.86 -24.84 6.15
N ALA A 83 -15.60 -24.56 4.85
CA ALA A 83 -15.84 -23.23 4.31
C ALA A 83 -17.35 -23.00 4.26
N ASN A 84 -17.83 -22.19 5.20
CA ASN A 84 -19.21 -21.81 5.37
C ASN A 84 -19.29 -20.29 5.59
N SER A 85 -20.51 -19.76 5.73
CA SER A 85 -20.72 -18.32 5.96
C SER A 85 -20.14 -17.83 7.28
N GLU A 86 -19.79 -18.69 8.24
CA GLU A 86 -19.13 -18.31 9.48
C GLU A 86 -17.63 -18.15 9.31
N ARG A 87 -17.00 -19.03 8.52
CA ARG A 87 -15.56 -19.04 8.25
C ARG A 87 -15.20 -18.38 6.91
N HIS A 88 -16.10 -17.63 6.28
CA HIS A 88 -15.78 -16.99 5.01
C HIS A 88 -14.61 -15.99 5.18
N PRO A 89 -13.53 -16.07 4.39
CA PRO A 89 -12.31 -15.27 4.58
C PRO A 89 -12.57 -13.76 4.66
N CYS A 90 -13.51 -13.26 3.85
CA CYS A 90 -13.84 -11.84 3.78
C CYS A 90 -14.93 -11.39 4.77
N LYS A 91 -15.39 -12.25 5.68
CA LYS A 91 -16.39 -11.88 6.69
C LYS A 91 -15.76 -10.93 7.71
N ASN A 92 -16.25 -9.70 7.76
CA ASN A 92 -15.80 -8.71 8.73
C ASN A 92 -16.55 -8.86 10.09
N LEU A 93 -16.17 -8.05 11.07
CA LEU A 93 -16.77 -8.04 12.41
C LEU A 93 -18.28 -7.71 12.43
N LYS A 94 -18.82 -7.12 11.36
CA LYS A 94 -20.26 -6.84 11.20
C LYS A 94 -20.98 -7.97 10.46
N GLY A 95 -20.28 -9.04 10.08
CA GLY A 95 -20.82 -10.15 9.30
C GLY A 95 -20.95 -9.89 7.80
N ILE A 96 -20.43 -8.77 7.30
CA ILE A 96 -20.45 -8.41 5.87
C ILE A 96 -19.30 -9.12 5.16
N THR A 97 -19.57 -9.76 4.03
CA THR A 97 -18.58 -10.51 3.23
C THR A 97 -18.16 -9.80 1.95
N ASN A 98 -18.88 -8.74 1.54
CA ASN A 98 -18.68 -7.99 0.31
C ASN A 98 -18.35 -6.52 0.59
N GLU A 99 -17.39 -6.28 1.49
CA GLU A 99 -16.85 -4.93 1.69
C GLU A 99 -16.12 -4.47 0.42
N GLU A 100 -16.32 -3.22 0.03
CA GLU A 100 -15.63 -2.62 -1.12
C GLU A 100 -14.12 -2.54 -0.86
N ARG A 101 -13.30 -2.83 -1.88
CA ARG A 101 -11.83 -2.81 -1.76
C ARG A 101 -11.17 -1.46 -1.99
N PHE A 102 -11.91 -0.54 -2.60
CA PHE A 102 -11.41 0.77 -2.97
C PHE A 102 -12.41 1.82 -2.52
N SER A 103 -12.00 2.70 -1.61
CA SER A 103 -12.85 3.81 -1.17
C SER A 103 -12.29 5.15 -1.64
N ASP A 104 -13.21 6.08 -1.86
CA ASP A 104 -12.99 7.47 -2.24
C ASP A 104 -13.21 8.46 -1.08
N THR A 105 -13.89 7.96 -0.05
CA THR A 105 -14.38 8.68 1.13
C THR A 105 -13.71 8.19 2.40
N LEU A 106 -13.36 6.91 2.49
CA LEU A 106 -12.62 6.32 3.60
C LEU A 106 -11.14 6.22 3.25
N GLY A 107 -10.29 6.67 4.18
CA GLY A 107 -8.84 6.64 4.04
C GLY A 107 -8.20 5.41 4.69
N GLY A 108 -6.87 5.39 4.65
CA GLY A 108 -6.07 4.46 5.44
C GLY A 108 -6.20 4.72 6.94
N GLN A 109 -5.53 3.87 7.71
CA GLN A 109 -5.37 4.04 9.15
C GLN A 109 -3.94 4.46 9.42
N CYS A 110 -3.70 5.39 10.35
CA CYS A 110 -2.35 5.83 10.71
C CYS A 110 -2.14 5.91 12.23
N THR A 111 -3.16 5.66 13.07
CA THR A 111 -3.05 5.89 14.51
C THR A 111 -2.14 4.88 15.20
N LYS A 112 -1.49 5.31 16.29
CA LYS A 112 -0.55 4.46 17.04
C LYS A 112 -1.23 3.28 17.73
N GLU A 113 -2.52 3.41 18.04
CA GLU A 113 -3.30 2.39 18.70
C GLU A 113 -3.63 1.23 17.76
N LYS A 114 -3.68 1.49 16.45
CA LYS A 114 -4.08 0.51 15.43
C LYS A 114 -2.92 0.00 14.59
N ILE A 115 -1.73 0.58 14.73
CA ILE A 115 -0.54 0.22 13.95
C ILE A 115 0.66 0.01 14.85
N SER A 116 1.18 -1.20 14.78
CA SER A 116 2.38 -1.67 15.45
C SER A 116 3.56 -0.74 15.12
N GLY A 117 4.18 -0.16 16.16
CA GLY A 117 5.42 0.62 16.05
C GLY A 117 5.19 2.05 15.57
N SER A 118 3.94 2.51 15.53
CA SER A 118 3.59 3.90 15.27
C SER A 118 3.51 4.70 16.57
N THR A 119 3.80 5.99 16.47
CA THR A 119 3.62 7.03 17.51
C THR A 119 2.68 8.10 16.97
N ASN A 120 2.42 9.18 17.71
CA ASN A 120 1.59 10.28 17.21
C ASN A 120 2.21 10.95 15.97
N THR A 121 3.53 11.14 15.95
CA THR A 121 4.23 11.94 14.91
C THR A 121 5.09 11.12 13.96
N CYS A 122 5.21 9.81 14.15
CA CYS A 122 6.09 8.95 13.35
C CYS A 122 5.46 7.56 13.27
N GLY A 123 5.23 7.03 12.07
CA GLY A 123 4.49 5.77 11.93
C GLY A 123 4.26 5.34 10.50
N ALA A 124 3.69 4.14 10.33
CA ALA A 124 3.19 3.66 9.05
C ALA A 124 1.69 3.96 8.94
N CYS A 125 1.17 3.97 7.72
CA CYS A 125 -0.26 4.11 7.44
C CYS A 125 -0.78 2.87 6.71
N ALA A 126 -1.64 2.07 7.33
CA ALA A 126 -2.24 0.91 6.67
C ALA A 126 -3.27 1.38 5.62
N PRO A 127 -3.11 1.01 4.35
CA PRO A 127 -4.01 1.44 3.27
C PRO A 127 -5.39 0.81 3.42
N TYR A 128 -6.43 1.45 2.85
CA TYR A 128 -7.82 1.01 2.98
C TYR A 128 -8.01 -0.47 2.59
N ARG A 129 -7.39 -0.89 1.47
CA ARG A 129 -7.36 -2.30 1.03
C ARG A 129 -6.90 -3.25 2.14
N ARG A 130 -5.80 -2.92 2.83
CA ARG A 130 -5.28 -3.75 3.94
C ARG A 130 -6.26 -3.82 5.10
N LEU A 131 -6.96 -2.73 5.43
CA LEU A 131 -7.90 -2.71 6.56
C LEU A 131 -9.00 -3.76 6.42
N HIS A 132 -9.34 -4.13 5.18
CA HIS A 132 -10.42 -5.04 4.86
C HIS A 132 -9.95 -6.37 4.24
N LEU A 133 -8.65 -6.67 4.28
CA LEU A 133 -8.06 -7.91 3.75
C LEU A 133 -8.82 -9.16 4.23
N CYS A 134 -9.15 -10.08 3.32
CA CYS A 134 -9.79 -11.35 3.70
C CYS A 134 -8.82 -12.25 4.49
N ASN A 135 -9.03 -12.47 5.78
CA ASN A 135 -8.23 -13.41 6.58
C ASN A 135 -8.99 -14.11 7.72
N HIS A 136 -10.32 -13.96 7.77
CA HIS A 136 -11.12 -14.38 8.91
C HIS A 136 -11.07 -15.91 9.16
N ASN A 137 -11.02 -16.72 8.10
CA ASN A 137 -10.94 -18.18 8.20
C ASN A 137 -9.71 -18.67 8.97
N LEU A 138 -8.63 -17.88 8.99
CA LEU A 138 -7.37 -18.24 9.65
C LEU A 138 -7.47 -18.20 11.17
N GLU A 139 -8.45 -17.48 11.73
CA GLU A 139 -8.70 -17.41 13.18
C GLU A 139 -9.18 -18.75 13.77
N THR A 140 -9.73 -19.64 12.92
CA THR A 140 -10.49 -20.83 13.36
C THR A 140 -10.04 -22.13 12.68
N ILE A 141 -8.77 -22.20 12.25
CA ILE A 141 -8.22 -23.39 11.59
C ILE A 141 -8.27 -24.60 12.54
N ASN A 142 -8.72 -25.76 12.08
CA ASN A 142 -8.66 -26.98 12.90
C ASN A 142 -7.32 -27.69 12.76
N ASN A 143 -6.85 -28.30 13.85
CA ASN A 143 -5.66 -29.15 13.81
C ASN A 143 -5.99 -30.45 13.06
N THR A 144 -5.01 -30.96 12.30
CA THR A 144 -5.11 -32.19 11.50
C THR A 144 -3.80 -32.94 11.59
N THR A 145 -3.72 -34.14 11.00
CA THR A 145 -2.50 -34.96 10.96
C THR A 145 -1.41 -34.42 10.01
N SER A 146 -1.72 -33.40 9.21
CA SER A 146 -0.80 -32.85 8.20
C SER A 146 -0.94 -31.33 8.10
N MET A 147 -0.32 -30.62 9.05
CA MET A 147 -0.56 -29.19 9.20
C MET A 147 0.03 -28.31 8.09
N THR A 148 1.13 -28.73 7.46
CA THR A 148 1.70 -28.01 6.30
C THR A 148 0.72 -27.91 5.14
N HIS A 149 0.06 -29.01 4.82
CA HIS A 149 -0.91 -29.10 3.72
C HIS A 149 -2.22 -28.37 4.08
N LYS A 150 -2.68 -28.52 5.33
CA LYS A 150 -3.85 -27.80 5.85
C LYS A 150 -3.66 -26.28 5.80
N LEU A 151 -2.52 -25.79 6.27
CA LEU A 151 -2.20 -24.36 6.26
C LEU A 151 -2.15 -23.81 4.83
N LEU A 152 -1.55 -24.56 3.88
CA LEU A 152 -1.50 -24.13 2.48
C LEU A 152 -2.91 -23.92 1.91
N ALA A 153 -3.82 -24.87 2.15
CA ALA A 153 -5.19 -24.77 1.67
C ALA A 153 -5.93 -23.57 2.29
N GLU A 154 -5.82 -23.37 3.62
CA GLU A 154 -6.46 -22.23 4.30
C GLU A 154 -5.93 -20.87 3.81
N VAL A 155 -4.62 -20.75 3.54
CA VAL A 155 -4.01 -19.55 2.97
C VAL A 155 -4.39 -19.36 1.49
N CYS A 156 -4.52 -20.44 0.72
CA CYS A 156 -5.04 -20.35 -0.65
C CYS A 156 -6.51 -19.91 -0.66
N TYR A 157 -7.30 -20.30 0.34
CA TYR A 157 -8.69 -19.85 0.44
C TYR A 157 -8.77 -18.34 0.66
N VAL A 158 -7.97 -17.81 1.60
CA VAL A 158 -7.76 -16.36 1.80
C VAL A 158 -7.42 -15.68 0.48
N ALA A 159 -6.37 -16.15 -0.18
CA ALA A 159 -5.88 -15.56 -1.41
C ALA A 159 -6.95 -15.57 -2.51
N LYS A 160 -7.66 -16.69 -2.70
CA LYS A 160 -8.72 -16.82 -3.71
C LYS A 160 -9.84 -15.80 -3.50
N GLU A 161 -10.34 -15.66 -2.28
CA GLU A 161 -11.43 -14.73 -1.97
C GLU A 161 -10.98 -13.27 -2.01
N GLU A 162 -9.78 -12.97 -1.50
CA GLU A 162 -9.17 -11.64 -1.60
C GLU A 162 -9.01 -11.22 -3.06
N GLY A 163 -8.41 -12.09 -3.88
CA GLY A 163 -8.21 -11.85 -5.31
C GLY A 163 -9.51 -11.69 -6.09
N ALA A 164 -10.53 -12.49 -5.78
CA ALA A 164 -11.86 -12.37 -6.37
C ALA A 164 -12.52 -11.02 -6.03
N SER A 165 -12.41 -10.58 -4.76
CA SER A 165 -12.98 -9.31 -4.32
C SER A 165 -12.31 -8.10 -4.98
N ILE A 166 -10.98 -8.08 -5.07
CA ILE A 166 -10.21 -7.03 -5.77
C ILE A 166 -10.60 -6.99 -7.25
N THR A 167 -10.61 -8.15 -7.91
CA THR A 167 -10.93 -8.25 -9.35
C THR A 167 -12.33 -7.73 -9.64
N ARG A 168 -13.31 -8.03 -8.77
CA ARG A 168 -14.70 -7.58 -8.93
C ARG A 168 -14.84 -6.06 -8.84
N ASP A 169 -14.13 -5.43 -7.89
CA ASP A 169 -14.30 -4.00 -7.60
C ASP A 169 -13.40 -3.11 -8.47
N TYR A 170 -12.30 -3.66 -9.02
CA TYR A 170 -11.32 -2.93 -9.82
C TYR A 170 -11.90 -2.26 -11.10
N PRO A 171 -12.80 -2.87 -11.90
CA PRO A 171 -13.37 -2.19 -13.07
C PRO A 171 -14.15 -0.92 -12.73
N LYS A 172 -14.91 -0.93 -11.62
CA LYS A 172 -15.63 0.25 -11.13
C LYS A 172 -14.64 1.36 -10.77
N TYR A 173 -13.58 0.98 -10.07
CA TYR A 173 -12.50 1.87 -9.71
C TYR A 173 -11.82 2.49 -10.94
N GLN A 174 -11.45 1.68 -11.95
CA GLN A 174 -10.80 2.16 -13.16
C GLN A 174 -11.70 3.11 -13.97
N THR A 175 -13.02 2.87 -13.98
CA THR A 175 -13.99 3.70 -14.70
C THR A 175 -14.16 5.06 -14.03
N THR A 176 -14.23 5.11 -12.70
CA THR A 176 -14.34 6.36 -11.94
C THR A 176 -13.04 7.16 -11.96
N TYR A 177 -11.88 6.47 -12.00
CA TYR A 177 -10.55 7.08 -11.91
C TYR A 177 -9.73 6.84 -13.18
N GLU A 178 -10.16 7.42 -14.30
CA GLU A 178 -9.43 7.33 -15.56
C GLU A 178 -7.95 7.74 -15.41
N GLY A 179 -7.07 6.88 -15.90
CA GLY A 179 -5.62 7.08 -15.83
C GLY A 179 -4.96 6.60 -14.54
N SER A 180 -5.64 5.79 -13.71
CA SER A 180 -5.03 5.12 -12.54
C SER A 180 -3.69 4.49 -12.92
N GLY A 181 -2.62 4.93 -12.25
CA GLY A 181 -1.23 4.53 -12.55
C GLY A 181 -0.94 3.05 -12.26
N PHE A 182 -1.78 2.40 -11.46
CA PHE A 182 -1.59 1.00 -11.06
C PHE A 182 -2.54 0.05 -11.79
N THR A 183 -2.04 -1.17 -12.02
CA THR A 183 -2.77 -2.26 -12.68
C THR A 183 -3.45 -3.17 -11.66
N LEU A 184 -4.44 -3.97 -12.10
CA LEU A 184 -5.03 -5.04 -11.28
C LEU A 184 -3.94 -5.91 -10.63
N CYS A 185 -2.91 -6.27 -11.41
CA CYS A 185 -1.78 -7.07 -10.94
C CYS A 185 -0.99 -6.42 -9.80
N THR A 186 -0.95 -5.08 -9.76
CA THR A 186 -0.28 -4.33 -8.68
C THR A 186 -1.09 -4.43 -7.38
N MET A 187 -2.42 -4.34 -7.45
CA MET A 187 -3.28 -4.52 -6.26
C MET A 187 -3.19 -5.95 -5.72
N LEU A 188 -3.21 -6.95 -6.60
CA LEU A 188 -3.03 -8.34 -6.22
C LEU A 188 -1.64 -8.58 -5.59
N ALA A 189 -0.59 -7.96 -6.13
CA ALA A 189 0.76 -8.02 -5.54
C ALA A 189 0.83 -7.43 -4.12
N ARG A 190 0.13 -6.31 -3.87
CA ARG A 190 0.06 -5.70 -2.53
C ARG A 190 -0.68 -6.58 -1.53
N SER A 191 -1.84 -7.12 -1.90
CA SER A 191 -2.57 -8.05 -1.03
C SER A 191 -1.83 -9.36 -0.80
N PHE A 192 -1.16 -9.90 -1.83
CA PHE A 192 -0.29 -11.07 -1.68
C PHE A 192 0.83 -10.86 -0.67
N ALA A 193 1.49 -9.69 -0.72
CA ALA A 193 2.54 -9.34 0.23
C ALA A 193 2.02 -9.19 1.67
N ASP A 194 0.84 -8.60 1.86
CA ASP A 194 0.21 -8.48 3.18
C ASP A 194 -0.25 -9.83 3.75
N ILE A 195 -0.79 -10.72 2.91
CA ILE A 195 -1.07 -12.11 3.30
C ILE A 195 0.22 -12.81 3.75
N GLY A 196 1.30 -12.64 2.99
CA GLY A 196 2.61 -13.16 3.35
C GLY A 196 3.12 -12.63 4.68
N ASP A 197 2.93 -11.35 4.98
CA ASP A 197 3.33 -10.77 6.26
C ASP A 197 2.49 -11.25 7.44
N ILE A 198 1.20 -11.54 7.24
CA ILE A 198 0.38 -12.21 8.26
C ILE A 198 0.94 -13.61 8.53
N VAL A 199 1.15 -14.41 7.46
CA VAL A 199 1.66 -15.78 7.58
C VAL A 199 3.05 -15.83 8.21
N ARG A 200 3.89 -14.80 7.99
CA ARG A 200 5.26 -14.72 8.54
C ARG A 200 5.38 -14.02 9.89
N GLY A 201 4.30 -13.40 10.37
CA GLY A 201 4.30 -12.66 11.64
C GLY A 201 5.01 -11.31 11.56
N LYS A 202 4.97 -10.68 10.38
CA LYS A 202 5.55 -9.36 10.06
C LYS A 202 4.50 -8.24 10.03
N ASP A 203 3.22 -8.59 9.91
CA ASP A 203 2.16 -7.61 9.68
C ASP A 203 1.95 -6.64 10.86
N LEU A 204 1.89 -5.35 10.56
CA LEU A 204 1.86 -4.23 11.48
C LEU A 204 0.44 -3.78 11.86
N PHE A 205 -0.62 -4.27 11.20
CA PHE A 205 -1.98 -3.78 11.43
C PHE A 205 -2.66 -4.52 12.59
N LEU A 206 -3.02 -3.77 13.62
CA LEU A 206 -3.65 -4.27 14.84
C LEU A 206 -5.17 -4.08 14.82
N GLY A 207 -5.65 -3.00 14.21
CA GLY A 207 -7.05 -2.63 14.19
C GLY A 207 -7.56 -2.05 15.52
N ASN A 208 -8.89 -1.88 15.62
CA ASN A 208 -9.61 -1.51 16.83
C ASN A 208 -9.54 -2.61 17.91
N ASP A 209 -10.09 -2.38 19.10
CA ASP A 209 -9.89 -3.32 20.22
C ASP A 209 -10.45 -4.73 19.97
N LYS A 210 -11.58 -4.86 19.26
CA LYS A 210 -12.08 -6.17 18.83
C LYS A 210 -11.18 -6.81 17.77
N GLU A 211 -10.68 -6.01 16.82
CA GLU A 211 -9.75 -6.49 15.79
C GLU A 211 -8.41 -6.93 16.42
N LYS A 212 -7.95 -6.27 17.49
CA LYS A 212 -6.75 -6.68 18.25
C LYS A 212 -6.91 -8.03 18.90
N GLU A 213 -8.07 -8.30 19.50
CA GLU A 213 -8.38 -9.60 20.09
C GLU A 213 -8.37 -10.70 19.01
N LYS A 214 -9.02 -10.45 17.87
CA LYS A 214 -9.00 -11.36 16.72
C LYS A 214 -7.61 -11.56 16.15
N ARG A 215 -6.83 -10.49 16.06
CA ARG A 215 -5.44 -10.55 15.63
C ARG A 215 -4.60 -11.41 16.57
N LYS A 216 -4.76 -11.25 17.88
CA LYS A 216 -4.08 -12.09 18.86
C LYS A 216 -4.46 -13.57 18.70
N GLN A 217 -5.76 -13.87 18.54
CA GLN A 217 -6.24 -15.23 18.28
C GLN A 217 -5.59 -15.82 17.02
N LEU A 218 -5.53 -15.05 15.94
CA LEU A 218 -4.87 -15.44 14.70
C LEU A 218 -3.37 -15.71 14.88
N ASP A 219 -2.65 -14.80 15.54
CA ASP A 219 -1.21 -14.93 15.76
C ASP A 219 -0.89 -16.15 16.63
N ASP A 220 -1.63 -16.36 17.73
CA ASP A 220 -1.50 -17.54 18.59
C ASP A 220 -1.80 -18.83 17.81
N LYS A 221 -2.82 -18.78 16.95
CA LYS A 221 -3.19 -19.92 16.12
C LYS A 221 -2.10 -20.28 15.12
N LEU A 222 -1.51 -19.30 14.43
CA LEU A 222 -0.40 -19.53 13.52
C LEU A 222 0.81 -20.10 14.27
N LYS A 223 1.13 -19.62 15.47
CA LYS A 223 2.20 -20.19 16.30
C LYS A 223 1.96 -21.67 16.60
N ASP A 224 0.74 -22.06 16.98
CA ASP A 224 0.39 -23.45 17.25
C ASP A 224 0.49 -24.35 16.01
N ILE A 225 0.11 -23.82 14.85
CA ILE A 225 0.25 -24.53 13.56
C ILE A 225 1.73 -24.72 13.23
N PHE A 226 2.55 -23.67 13.32
CA PHE A 226 3.98 -23.75 13.01
C PHE A 226 4.74 -24.61 14.03
N LYS A 227 4.30 -24.69 15.28
CA LYS A 227 4.80 -25.65 16.27
C LYS A 227 4.56 -27.10 15.84
N GLN A 228 3.40 -27.39 15.24
CA GLN A 228 3.10 -28.73 14.71
C GLN A 228 3.93 -29.03 13.46
N ILE A 229 4.01 -28.09 12.52
CA ILE A 229 4.86 -28.20 11.32
C ILE A 229 6.32 -28.44 11.74
N HIS A 230 6.83 -27.67 12.70
CA HIS A 230 8.18 -27.84 13.23
C HIS A 230 8.41 -29.27 13.73
N LYS A 231 7.51 -29.80 14.57
CA LYS A 231 7.59 -31.18 15.06
C LYS A 231 7.58 -32.20 13.92
N GLU A 232 6.72 -32.03 12.91
CA GLU A 232 6.60 -32.93 11.76
C GLU A 232 7.90 -32.97 10.95
N VAL A 233 8.42 -31.79 10.57
CA VAL A 233 9.54 -31.69 9.62
C VAL A 233 10.90 -31.94 10.29
N THR A 234 11.01 -31.71 11.60
CA THR A 234 12.25 -31.94 12.36
C THR A 234 12.35 -33.35 12.94
N LYS A 235 11.26 -34.15 12.97
CA LYS A 235 11.23 -35.46 13.63
C LYS A 235 12.38 -36.40 13.23
N THR A 236 12.72 -36.44 11.95
CA THR A 236 13.70 -37.41 11.39
C THR A 236 14.77 -36.74 10.53
N ASN A 237 14.88 -35.41 10.57
CA ASN A 237 15.80 -34.67 9.70
C ASN A 237 16.69 -33.74 10.52
N SER A 238 17.94 -34.17 10.73
CA SER A 238 18.95 -33.43 11.49
C SER A 238 19.28 -32.06 10.88
N ALA A 239 19.22 -31.92 9.55
CA ALA A 239 19.47 -30.63 8.90
C ALA A 239 18.34 -29.62 9.17
N LEU A 240 17.08 -30.06 9.22
CA LEU A 240 15.93 -29.23 9.60
C LEU A 240 15.92 -28.94 11.11
N GLN A 241 16.31 -29.90 11.94
CA GLN A 241 16.50 -29.69 13.39
C GLN A 241 17.48 -28.55 13.64
N ALA A 242 18.67 -28.62 13.03
CA ALA A 242 19.70 -27.59 13.16
C ALA A 242 19.24 -26.22 12.62
N ARG A 243 18.54 -26.18 11.49
CA ARG A 243 18.04 -24.92 10.91
C ARG A 243 17.02 -24.21 11.80
N TYR A 244 16.16 -24.97 12.49
CA TYR A 244 15.05 -24.43 13.29
C TYR A 244 15.25 -24.65 14.79
N GLU A 245 16.49 -24.71 15.26
CA GLU A 245 16.79 -24.88 16.67
C GLU A 245 16.61 -23.58 17.47
N GLY A 246 16.90 -22.43 16.86
CA GLY A 246 17.00 -21.14 17.56
C GLY A 246 15.68 -20.59 18.09
N ASP A 247 14.66 -20.45 17.23
CA ASP A 247 13.35 -19.89 17.61
C ASP A 247 12.30 -20.99 17.75
N LYS A 248 12.02 -21.36 19.01
CA LYS A 248 11.01 -22.37 19.39
C LYS A 248 9.68 -21.77 19.85
N GLU A 249 9.56 -20.44 19.88
CA GLU A 249 8.36 -19.76 20.35
C GLU A 249 7.53 -19.24 19.18
N ASN A 250 8.17 -18.54 18.23
CA ASN A 250 7.49 -17.86 17.13
C ASN A 250 7.77 -18.49 15.77
N PHE A 251 8.79 -19.35 15.69
CA PHE A 251 9.19 -20.10 14.49
C PHE A 251 9.49 -19.22 13.27
N TYR A 252 10.00 -18.00 13.45
CA TYR A 252 10.11 -17.02 12.37
C TYR A 252 10.87 -17.53 11.14
N GLN A 253 12.01 -18.21 11.33
CA GLN A 253 12.76 -18.78 10.21
C GLN A 253 11.95 -19.85 9.46
N LEU A 254 11.26 -20.75 10.18
CA LEU A 254 10.40 -21.77 9.59
C LEU A 254 9.22 -21.13 8.82
N ARG A 255 8.67 -20.01 9.32
CA ARG A 255 7.59 -19.27 8.67
C ARG A 255 8.05 -18.59 7.37
N GLU A 256 9.25 -18.01 7.35
CA GLU A 256 9.87 -17.45 6.14
C GLU A 256 10.06 -18.54 5.07
N ASP A 257 10.68 -19.66 5.45
CA ASP A 257 10.97 -20.75 4.52
C ASP A 257 9.68 -21.44 4.04
N TRP A 258 8.66 -21.55 4.90
CA TRP A 258 7.35 -22.06 4.51
C TRP A 258 6.66 -21.15 3.51
N TRP A 259 6.71 -19.83 3.71
CA TRP A 259 6.17 -18.89 2.74
C TRP A 259 6.88 -19.03 1.40
N ASP A 260 8.22 -19.01 1.37
CA ASP A 260 9.01 -19.19 0.15
C ASP A 260 8.65 -20.50 -0.60
N ALA A 261 8.47 -21.60 0.14
CA ALA A 261 8.09 -22.90 -0.42
C ALA A 261 6.70 -22.92 -1.08
N ASN A 262 5.79 -22.03 -0.65
CA ASN A 262 4.37 -22.10 -0.96
C ASN A 262 3.83 -20.88 -1.72
N ARG A 263 4.60 -19.79 -1.79
CA ARG A 263 4.19 -18.49 -2.34
C ARG A 263 3.68 -18.59 -3.79
N ALA A 264 4.24 -19.49 -4.60
CA ALA A 264 3.77 -19.74 -5.97
C ALA A 264 2.34 -20.29 -6.03
N THR A 265 1.99 -21.23 -5.16
CA THR A 265 0.63 -21.77 -5.08
C THR A 265 -0.35 -20.72 -4.56
N VAL A 266 0.07 -19.91 -3.58
CA VAL A 266 -0.73 -18.79 -3.04
C VAL A 266 -0.95 -17.71 -4.11
N TRP A 267 0.06 -17.41 -4.93
CA TRP A 267 -0.08 -16.49 -6.07
C TRP A 267 -1.06 -17.03 -7.11
N LYS A 268 -1.00 -18.33 -7.43
CA LYS A 268 -1.99 -18.96 -8.31
C LYS A 268 -3.40 -18.82 -7.76
N ALA A 269 -3.58 -18.91 -6.44
CA ALA A 269 -4.87 -18.72 -5.78
C ALA A 269 -5.38 -17.27 -5.89
N ILE A 270 -4.55 -16.27 -5.59
CA ILE A 270 -4.96 -14.85 -5.63
C ILE A 270 -5.28 -14.37 -7.05
N THR A 271 -4.74 -15.03 -8.06
CA THR A 271 -4.92 -14.66 -9.48
C THR A 271 -6.00 -15.47 -10.20
N CYS A 272 -6.72 -16.37 -9.52
CA CYS A 272 -7.71 -17.26 -10.16
C CYS A 272 -8.74 -16.54 -11.03
N LYS A 273 -9.21 -15.37 -10.57
CA LYS A 273 -10.21 -14.54 -11.24
C LYS A 273 -9.62 -13.37 -12.03
N ALA A 274 -8.31 -13.14 -11.97
CA ALA A 274 -7.67 -12.08 -12.73
C ALA A 274 -7.92 -12.29 -14.24
N ASP A 275 -8.09 -11.18 -14.97
CA ASP A 275 -8.39 -11.20 -16.39
C ASP A 275 -7.13 -11.45 -17.26
N THR A 276 -7.39 -11.62 -18.56
CA THR A 276 -6.36 -11.58 -19.60
C THR A 276 -6.31 -10.17 -20.16
N GLY A 277 -5.23 -9.43 -19.89
CA GLY A 277 -5.07 -8.06 -20.39
C GLY A 277 -4.30 -7.13 -19.45
N ASN A 278 -4.40 -7.36 -18.13
CA ASN A 278 -3.57 -6.65 -17.17
C ASN A 278 -2.15 -7.23 -17.13
N ALA A 279 -1.15 -6.35 -17.22
CA ALA A 279 0.25 -6.70 -17.11
C ALA A 279 0.81 -6.32 -15.73
N TYR A 280 1.66 -7.17 -15.15
CA TYR A 280 2.54 -6.73 -14.06
C TYR A 280 3.53 -5.69 -14.59
N PHE A 281 3.75 -4.60 -13.84
CA PHE A 281 4.43 -3.41 -14.36
C PHE A 281 5.89 -3.68 -14.76
N ARG A 282 6.59 -4.52 -14.00
CA ARG A 282 7.99 -4.87 -14.25
C ARG A 282 8.10 -6.16 -15.07
N PRO A 283 8.99 -6.22 -16.08
CA PRO A 283 9.27 -7.46 -16.79
C PRO A 283 10.11 -8.38 -15.90
N THR A 284 9.48 -9.31 -15.21
CA THR A 284 10.13 -10.22 -14.25
C THR A 284 10.11 -11.68 -14.69
N CYS A 285 9.24 -12.03 -15.64
CA CYS A 285 9.10 -13.38 -16.16
C CYS A 285 10.29 -13.76 -17.01
N SER A 286 10.79 -14.98 -16.85
CA SER A 286 11.91 -15.50 -17.64
C SER A 286 11.40 -16.25 -18.87
N ASP A 287 11.71 -15.72 -20.06
CA ASP A 287 11.24 -16.28 -21.33
C ASP A 287 12.40 -16.94 -22.10
N GLY A 288 13.34 -17.55 -21.38
CA GLY A 288 14.50 -18.27 -21.94
C GLY A 288 15.62 -17.38 -22.49
N LYS A 289 15.34 -16.19 -23.02
CA LYS A 289 16.34 -15.23 -23.55
C LYS A 289 16.15 -13.76 -23.17
N SER A 290 14.97 -13.38 -22.67
CA SER A 290 14.66 -12.00 -22.23
C SER A 290 13.68 -12.03 -21.06
N GLN A 291 13.57 -10.90 -20.35
CA GLN A 291 12.50 -10.70 -19.37
C GLN A 291 11.21 -10.26 -20.05
N SER A 292 10.06 -10.75 -19.58
CA SER A 292 8.74 -10.32 -20.06
C SER A 292 7.80 -9.97 -18.92
N GLN A 293 6.72 -9.26 -19.27
CA GLN A 293 5.65 -8.94 -18.33
C GLN A 293 4.67 -10.11 -18.21
N ALA A 294 4.20 -10.37 -16.99
CA ALA A 294 3.11 -11.29 -16.74
C ALA A 294 1.77 -10.69 -17.21
N LYS A 295 1.26 -11.14 -18.36
CA LYS A 295 0.04 -10.63 -19.00
C LYS A 295 -1.19 -11.54 -18.86
N ASN A 296 -0.96 -12.81 -18.53
CA ASN A 296 -2.00 -13.82 -18.44
C ASN A 296 -2.35 -14.06 -16.97
N LYS A 297 -3.46 -13.49 -16.51
CA LYS A 297 -3.89 -13.56 -15.10
C LYS A 297 -2.78 -13.12 -14.13
N CYS A 298 -2.07 -12.06 -14.47
CA CYS A 298 -0.95 -11.57 -13.67
C CYS A 298 0.09 -12.64 -13.31
N THR A 299 0.27 -13.68 -14.13
CA THR A 299 1.21 -14.79 -13.84
C THR A 299 2.14 -15.00 -15.02
N CYS A 300 3.38 -15.40 -14.73
CA CYS A 300 4.34 -15.77 -15.77
C CYS A 300 3.89 -17.06 -16.47
N ASN A 301 4.23 -17.22 -17.75
CA ASN A 301 3.80 -18.40 -18.53
C ASN A 301 4.31 -19.73 -17.96
N ASN A 302 5.45 -19.72 -17.27
CA ASN A 302 6.02 -20.86 -16.58
C ASN A 302 5.43 -21.10 -15.16
N GLY A 303 4.47 -20.28 -14.73
CA GLY A 303 3.86 -20.34 -13.40
C GLY A 303 4.58 -19.54 -12.32
N ASP A 304 5.68 -18.85 -12.65
CA ASP A 304 6.40 -18.04 -11.66
C ASP A 304 5.58 -16.83 -11.20
N VAL A 305 5.82 -16.45 -9.94
CA VAL A 305 5.28 -15.23 -9.34
C VAL A 305 6.05 -14.03 -9.89
N PRO A 306 5.39 -13.06 -10.55
CA PRO A 306 6.08 -11.94 -11.16
C PRO A 306 6.46 -10.82 -10.19
N THR A 307 5.94 -10.85 -8.95
CA THR A 307 6.19 -9.83 -7.93
C THR A 307 7.15 -10.32 -6.85
N TYR A 308 7.87 -9.38 -6.26
CA TYR A 308 8.73 -9.57 -5.08
C TYR A 308 8.36 -8.61 -3.95
N PHE A 309 7.17 -8.00 -4.00
CA PHE A 309 6.65 -7.12 -2.95
C PHE A 309 6.59 -7.82 -1.59
N ASP A 310 6.38 -9.12 -1.54
CA ASP A 310 6.43 -9.89 -0.30
C ASP A 310 7.81 -9.91 0.37
N TYR A 311 8.87 -9.40 -0.27
CA TYR A 311 10.20 -9.20 0.33
C TYR A 311 10.57 -7.73 0.50
N VAL A 312 9.60 -6.82 0.32
CA VAL A 312 9.73 -5.39 0.63
C VAL A 312 9.15 -5.14 2.03
N PRO A 313 9.81 -4.41 2.94
CA PRO A 313 9.24 -4.09 4.26
C PRO A 313 7.84 -3.45 4.18
N GLN A 314 6.90 -3.91 4.99
CA GLN A 314 5.48 -3.54 4.88
C GLN A 314 5.23 -2.03 4.89
N PHE A 315 5.89 -1.30 5.79
CA PHE A 315 5.79 0.15 5.86
C PHE A 315 6.08 0.83 4.51
N LEU A 316 7.11 0.40 3.79
CA LEU A 316 7.50 0.98 2.51
C LEU A 316 6.45 0.71 1.44
N ARG A 317 5.87 -0.50 1.41
CA ARG A 317 4.78 -0.85 0.48
C ARG A 317 3.54 0.00 0.73
N TRP A 318 3.21 0.21 2.00
CA TRP A 318 2.07 1.04 2.38
C TRP A 318 2.30 2.52 2.08
N PHE A 319 3.52 3.03 2.22
CA PHE A 319 3.83 4.42 1.88
C PHE A 319 3.76 4.64 0.36
N GLU A 320 4.21 3.67 -0.43
CA GLU A 320 4.05 3.70 -1.88
C GLU A 320 2.58 3.61 -2.32
N GLU A 321 1.79 2.71 -1.73
CA GLU A 321 0.34 2.62 -1.97
C GLU A 321 -0.38 3.92 -1.58
N TRP A 322 -0.02 4.52 -0.44
CA TRP A 322 -0.53 5.81 0.00
C TRP A 322 -0.25 6.93 -1.01
N ALA A 323 0.96 7.01 -1.56
CA ALA A 323 1.32 8.06 -2.50
C ALA A 323 0.52 7.98 -3.80
N GLU A 324 0.32 6.77 -4.34
CA GLU A 324 -0.53 6.58 -5.50
C GLU A 324 -1.99 6.94 -5.23
N ASP A 325 -2.53 6.52 -4.08
CA ASP A 325 -3.89 6.85 -3.69
C ASP A 325 -4.07 8.35 -3.47
N PHE A 326 -3.11 9.01 -2.84
CA PHE A 326 -3.07 10.46 -2.67
C PHE A 326 -3.13 11.17 -4.03
N CYS A 327 -2.21 10.84 -4.94
CA CYS A 327 -2.11 11.48 -6.25
C CYS A 327 -3.37 11.29 -7.10
N ARG A 328 -4.00 10.12 -7.00
CA ARG A 328 -5.28 9.83 -7.67
C ARG A 328 -6.43 10.61 -7.06
N LEU A 329 -6.61 10.55 -5.74
CA LEU A 329 -7.72 11.22 -5.06
C LEU A 329 -7.59 12.73 -5.18
N ARG A 330 -6.36 13.27 -5.14
CA ARG A 330 -6.09 14.69 -5.39
C ARG A 330 -6.56 15.06 -6.80
N LYS A 331 -6.18 14.30 -7.83
CA LYS A 331 -6.63 14.52 -9.22
C LYS A 331 -8.16 14.55 -9.33
N HIS A 332 -8.85 13.59 -8.73
CA HIS A 332 -10.32 13.53 -8.75
C HIS A 332 -10.96 14.72 -8.01
N LYS A 333 -10.52 14.99 -6.78
CA LYS A 333 -11.08 16.09 -5.98
C LYS A 333 -10.78 17.47 -6.58
N LEU A 334 -9.66 17.64 -7.27
CA LEU A 334 -9.34 18.87 -8.01
C LEU A 334 -10.24 19.07 -9.23
N LYS A 335 -10.61 17.98 -9.94
CA LYS A 335 -11.59 18.05 -11.04
C LYS A 335 -12.97 18.44 -10.51
N ASP A 336 -13.42 17.77 -9.45
CA ASP A 336 -14.69 18.09 -8.79
C ASP A 336 -14.72 19.55 -8.32
N ALA A 337 -13.70 20.02 -7.60
CA ALA A 337 -13.61 21.42 -7.18
C ALA A 337 -13.60 22.41 -8.37
N LYS A 338 -12.95 22.06 -9.48
CA LYS A 338 -12.98 22.88 -10.70
C LYS A 338 -14.39 22.98 -11.27
N GLU A 339 -15.06 21.85 -11.42
CA GLU A 339 -16.41 21.76 -11.99
C GLU A 339 -17.40 22.54 -11.11
N GLN A 340 -17.42 22.27 -9.80
CA GLN A 340 -18.36 22.92 -8.89
C GLN A 340 -18.07 24.41 -8.64
N CYS A 341 -16.81 24.85 -8.71
CA CYS A 341 -16.44 26.24 -8.39
C CYS A 341 -16.22 27.15 -9.60
N ARG A 342 -15.99 26.58 -10.80
CA ARG A 342 -15.73 27.37 -12.02
C ARG A 342 -16.74 27.13 -13.13
N LYS A 343 -17.41 25.97 -13.12
CA LYS A 343 -18.40 25.57 -14.13
C LYS A 343 -19.63 24.89 -13.54
N PRO A 344 -20.23 25.41 -12.45
CA PRO A 344 -21.39 24.78 -11.84
C PRO A 344 -22.52 24.67 -12.87
N ASN A 345 -23.14 23.49 -12.95
CA ASN A 345 -24.17 23.17 -13.94
C ASN A 345 -23.75 23.35 -15.41
N GLY A 346 -22.43 23.37 -15.70
CA GLY A 346 -21.89 23.57 -17.04
C GLY A 346 -21.81 25.04 -17.49
N GLU A 347 -22.21 25.98 -16.63
CA GLU A 347 -22.13 27.41 -16.90
C GLU A 347 -20.91 28.02 -16.22
N ASP A 348 -20.18 28.88 -16.93
CA ASP A 348 -19.05 29.60 -16.37
C ASP A 348 -19.53 30.49 -15.21
N LYS A 349 -19.05 30.19 -13.99
CA LYS A 349 -19.28 30.98 -12.76
C LYS A 349 -18.01 31.04 -11.92
N TYR A 350 -17.74 32.12 -11.20
CA TYR A 350 -16.62 32.15 -10.25
C TYR A 350 -17.13 32.05 -8.81
N CYS A 351 -17.19 30.85 -8.25
CA CYS A 351 -17.57 30.63 -6.85
C CYS A 351 -16.36 30.46 -5.92
N ASP A 352 -16.51 30.81 -4.65
CA ASP A 352 -15.55 30.49 -3.60
C ASP A 352 -16.03 29.43 -2.60
N LEU A 353 -15.13 29.03 -1.70
CA LEU A 353 -15.41 28.04 -0.66
C LEU A 353 -16.49 28.47 0.35
N ASN A 354 -16.85 29.75 0.38
CA ASN A 354 -17.82 30.35 1.30
C ASN A 354 -19.17 30.63 0.61
N ARG A 355 -19.41 30.07 -0.59
CA ARG A 355 -20.63 30.22 -1.39
C ARG A 355 -20.80 31.62 -2.02
N TYR A 356 -19.75 32.41 -2.09
CA TYR A 356 -19.80 33.72 -2.74
C TYR A 356 -19.56 33.62 -4.25
N ASP A 357 -20.29 34.45 -5.02
CA ASP A 357 -20.01 34.75 -6.42
C ASP A 357 -18.94 35.85 -6.49
N CYS A 358 -17.73 35.49 -6.90
CA CYS A 358 -16.57 36.37 -6.96
C CYS A 358 -16.65 37.42 -8.07
N GLU A 359 -17.55 37.27 -9.05
CA GLU A 359 -17.80 38.34 -10.03
C GLU A 359 -18.42 39.58 -9.38
N LYS A 360 -19.17 39.38 -8.31
CA LYS A 360 -19.88 40.44 -7.56
C LYS A 360 -19.27 40.70 -6.20
N THR A 361 -18.60 39.70 -5.62
CA THR A 361 -18.00 39.77 -4.28
C THR A 361 -16.62 40.40 -4.34
N ALA A 362 -16.43 41.44 -3.54
CA ALA A 362 -15.15 42.10 -3.29
C ALA A 362 -15.06 42.41 -1.79
N SER A 363 -14.48 41.50 -1.03
CA SER A 363 -14.44 41.59 0.44
C SER A 363 -13.72 42.84 0.95
N GLY A 364 -12.72 43.33 0.22
CA GLY A 364 -12.02 44.60 0.49
C GLY A 364 -12.89 45.85 0.30
N LYS A 365 -14.02 45.73 -0.41
CA LYS A 365 -15.05 46.77 -0.55
C LYS A 365 -16.26 46.53 0.36
N HIS A 366 -16.24 45.45 1.15
CA HIS A 366 -17.38 44.95 1.93
C HIS A 366 -18.60 44.53 1.09
N ASP A 367 -18.34 44.12 -0.15
CA ASP A 367 -19.35 43.61 -1.07
C ASP A 367 -19.37 42.07 -0.99
N PHE A 368 -20.47 41.49 -0.52
CA PHE A 368 -20.65 40.04 -0.34
C PHE A 368 -21.92 39.57 -1.05
N PHE A 369 -21.77 38.68 -2.02
CA PHE A 369 -22.88 38.18 -2.82
C PHE A 369 -22.89 36.66 -2.81
N GLU A 370 -23.76 36.08 -1.99
CA GLU A 370 -24.01 34.63 -2.00
C GLU A 370 -24.96 34.25 -3.14
N GLU A 371 -24.70 33.12 -3.78
CA GLU A 371 -25.63 32.52 -4.74
C GLU A 371 -25.80 31.03 -4.50
N ASP A 372 -27.02 30.53 -4.71
CA ASP A 372 -27.36 29.11 -4.54
C ASP A 372 -26.50 28.19 -5.40
N VAL A 373 -26.16 28.64 -6.61
CA VAL A 373 -25.31 27.90 -7.56
C VAL A 373 -23.89 27.67 -7.02
N CYS A 374 -23.43 28.46 -6.05
CA CYS A 374 -22.12 28.31 -5.42
C CYS A 374 -22.11 27.34 -4.22
N LYS A 375 -23.25 26.76 -3.86
CA LYS A 375 -23.37 25.81 -2.73
C LYS A 375 -22.55 24.54 -2.96
N ASP A 376 -22.50 24.04 -4.19
CA ASP A 376 -21.75 22.83 -4.52
C ASP A 376 -20.24 23.06 -4.45
N CYS A 377 -19.78 24.27 -4.77
CA CYS A 377 -18.40 24.68 -4.56
C CYS A 377 -18.01 24.60 -3.08
N GLN A 378 -18.84 25.16 -2.19
CA GLN A 378 -18.62 25.09 -0.75
C GLN A 378 -18.48 23.63 -0.27
N TYR A 379 -19.38 22.72 -0.69
CA TYR A 379 -19.31 21.32 -0.28
C TYR A 379 -18.09 20.59 -0.81
N SER A 380 -17.74 20.80 -2.07
CA SER A 380 -16.54 20.22 -2.68
C SER A 380 -15.29 20.70 -1.93
N CYS A 381 -15.17 22.01 -1.72
CA CYS A 381 -14.03 22.62 -1.08
C CYS A 381 -13.88 22.29 0.40
N ALA A 382 -14.96 22.30 1.19
CA ALA A 382 -14.89 21.95 2.61
C ALA A 382 -14.37 20.52 2.82
N ARG A 383 -14.81 19.58 1.97
CA ARG A 383 -14.34 18.18 2.00
C ARG A 383 -12.90 18.05 1.53
N PHE A 384 -12.53 18.77 0.45
CA PHE A 384 -11.17 18.77 -0.06
C PHE A 384 -10.17 19.32 0.94
N VAL A 385 -10.46 20.46 1.58
CA VAL A 385 -9.60 21.10 2.58
C VAL A 385 -9.37 20.18 3.77
N LYS A 386 -10.44 19.61 4.35
CA LYS A 386 -10.29 18.67 5.47
C LYS A 386 -9.50 17.42 5.07
N TRP A 387 -9.72 16.92 3.87
CA TRP A 387 -8.99 15.76 3.36
C TRP A 387 -7.50 16.06 3.15
N ILE A 388 -7.15 17.18 2.50
CA ILE A 388 -5.75 17.53 2.21
C ILE A 388 -4.95 17.80 3.49
N ASP A 389 -5.56 18.44 4.49
CA ASP A 389 -4.93 18.67 5.80
C ASP A 389 -4.61 17.34 6.51
N ASN A 390 -5.47 16.33 6.36
CA ASN A 390 -5.19 14.99 6.88
C ASN A 390 -4.07 14.30 6.08
N GLN A 391 -4.07 14.41 4.75
CA GLN A 391 -3.02 13.83 3.90
C GLN A 391 -1.64 14.39 4.23
N LYS A 392 -1.53 15.70 4.52
CA LYS A 392 -0.28 16.33 5.00
C LYS A 392 0.25 15.64 6.25
N LYS A 393 -0.61 15.42 7.25
CA LYS A 393 -0.23 14.75 8.52
C LYS A 393 0.18 13.30 8.30
N GLU A 394 -0.48 12.58 7.40
CA GLU A 394 -0.13 11.21 7.04
C GLU A 394 1.23 11.14 6.33
N PHE A 395 1.50 12.08 5.43
CA PHE A 395 2.78 12.22 4.73
C PHE A 395 3.93 12.47 5.69
N GLU A 396 3.86 13.54 6.49
CA GLU A 396 4.90 13.93 7.46
C GLU A 396 5.24 12.78 8.42
N LYS A 397 4.22 12.03 8.83
CA LYS A 397 4.37 10.88 9.72
C LYS A 397 5.16 9.73 9.08
N GLN A 398 4.89 9.44 7.81
CA GLN A 398 5.55 8.38 7.06
C GLN A 398 6.95 8.79 6.62
N GLU A 399 7.14 10.03 6.19
CA GLU A 399 8.43 10.63 5.88
C GLU A 399 9.39 10.57 7.08
N LYS A 400 8.91 10.97 8.26
CA LYS A 400 9.67 10.88 9.50
C LYS A 400 10.01 9.43 9.85
N LYS A 401 9.12 8.48 9.56
CA LYS A 401 9.41 7.04 9.75
C LYS A 401 10.50 6.59 8.79
N TYR A 402 10.40 6.89 7.50
CA TYR A 402 11.42 6.55 6.52
C TYR A 402 12.81 7.07 6.94
N THR A 403 12.88 8.34 7.34
CA THR A 403 14.12 9.01 7.79
C THR A 403 14.78 8.28 8.97
N LYS A 404 13.99 7.64 9.85
CA LYS A 404 14.51 6.83 10.95
C LYS A 404 14.92 5.44 10.50
N GLU A 405 14.07 4.76 9.73
CA GLU A 405 14.31 3.37 9.32
C GLU A 405 15.56 3.24 8.43
N ILE A 406 15.84 4.22 7.56
CA ILE A 406 17.02 4.19 6.68
C ILE A 406 18.35 4.36 7.43
N LYS A 407 18.33 4.95 8.63
CA LYS A 407 19.51 5.19 9.47
C LYS A 407 19.76 4.06 10.47
N LYS A 408 18.75 3.22 10.72
CA LYS A 408 18.74 2.20 11.76
C LYS A 408 19.39 0.90 11.26
N ASP A 409 20.07 0.21 12.17
CA ASP A 409 20.42 -1.20 11.99
C ASP A 409 19.24 -2.08 12.41
N HIS A 410 18.84 -3.00 11.54
CA HIS A 410 17.63 -3.79 11.76
C HIS A 410 17.99 -5.15 12.34
N GLY A 411 17.45 -5.46 13.51
CA GLY A 411 17.56 -6.79 14.10
C GLY A 411 16.70 -7.82 13.36
N THR A 412 16.85 -9.10 13.71
CA THR A 412 16.01 -10.20 13.17
C THR A 412 14.60 -10.22 13.75
N THR A 413 14.36 -9.49 14.83
CA THR A 413 13.06 -9.25 15.44
C THR A 413 12.84 -7.77 15.73
N LEU A 414 11.59 -7.38 15.88
CA LEU A 414 11.20 -6.02 16.27
C LEU A 414 10.30 -6.08 17.50
N GLN A 415 10.70 -5.39 18.57
CA GLN A 415 9.84 -5.18 19.72
C GLN A 415 8.81 -4.09 19.43
N VAL A 416 7.55 -4.43 19.66
CA VAL A 416 6.44 -3.50 19.50
C VAL A 416 5.50 -3.54 20.70
N GLY A 417 5.64 -2.56 21.59
CA GLY A 417 4.91 -2.57 22.85
C GLY A 417 5.29 -3.79 23.67
N LYS A 418 4.34 -4.71 23.89
CA LYS A 418 4.53 -5.97 24.63
C LYS A 418 4.70 -7.19 23.71
N THR A 419 4.65 -7.02 22.40
CA THR A 419 4.76 -8.12 21.44
C THR A 419 6.06 -8.03 20.67
N THR A 420 6.57 -9.18 20.26
CA THR A 420 7.70 -9.30 19.34
C THR A 420 7.15 -9.74 17.98
N ILE A 421 7.62 -9.10 16.91
CA ILE A 421 7.30 -9.48 15.54
C ILE A 421 8.56 -9.87 14.77
N ASN A 422 8.35 -10.62 13.70
CA ASN A 422 9.41 -11.05 12.79
C ASN A 422 9.99 -9.83 12.06
N ASN A 423 11.32 -9.78 11.95
CA ASN A 423 12.03 -8.75 11.18
C ASN A 423 13.16 -9.35 10.31
N LEU A 424 13.12 -10.67 10.07
CA LEU A 424 14.09 -11.36 9.21
C LEU A 424 14.10 -10.76 7.80
N TYR A 425 15.31 -10.60 7.27
CA TYR A 425 15.61 -10.05 5.95
C TYR A 425 15.29 -8.55 5.74
N VAL A 426 14.71 -7.88 6.73
CA VAL A 426 14.42 -6.42 6.65
C VAL A 426 15.72 -5.62 6.61
N ASP A 427 16.73 -6.05 7.37
CA ASP A 427 18.07 -5.45 7.35
C ASP A 427 18.76 -5.55 6.00
N ASP A 428 18.65 -6.72 5.35
CA ASP A 428 19.18 -6.93 3.99
C ASP A 428 18.54 -5.95 3.01
N PHE A 429 17.23 -5.76 3.09
CA PHE A 429 16.51 -4.80 2.26
C PHE A 429 17.01 -3.37 2.49
N TYR A 430 17.05 -2.91 3.74
CA TYR A 430 17.47 -1.53 4.04
C TYR A 430 18.94 -1.26 3.74
N LYS A 431 19.83 -2.26 3.88
CA LYS A 431 21.24 -2.13 3.46
C LYS A 431 21.36 -1.90 1.96
N ILE A 432 20.59 -2.63 1.15
CA ILE A 432 20.56 -2.43 -0.30
C ILE A 432 19.91 -1.08 -0.63
N LEU A 433 18.78 -0.75 0.01
CA LEU A 433 18.09 0.53 -0.19
C LEU A 433 19.01 1.71 0.10
N LYS A 434 19.67 1.72 1.27
CA LYS A 434 20.60 2.78 1.70
C LYS A 434 21.78 2.95 0.74
N LYS A 435 22.24 1.87 0.08
CA LYS A 435 23.31 1.94 -0.91
C LYS A 435 22.94 2.76 -2.15
N TYR A 436 21.69 2.62 -2.63
CA TYR A 436 21.23 3.28 -3.86
C TYR A 436 20.42 4.56 -3.59
N TYR A 437 19.74 4.62 -2.44
CA TYR A 437 18.80 5.66 -2.02
C TYR A 437 19.08 6.02 -0.54
N PRO A 438 20.19 6.72 -0.25
CA PRO A 438 20.67 6.93 1.11
C PRO A 438 19.83 7.94 1.93
N THR A 439 19.05 8.79 1.26
CA THR A 439 18.30 9.88 1.89
C THR A 439 16.80 9.76 1.61
N VAL A 440 16.00 10.41 2.45
CA VAL A 440 14.55 10.51 2.25
C VAL A 440 14.21 11.21 0.94
N ASP A 441 14.93 12.28 0.59
CA ASP A 441 14.70 13.03 -0.65
C ASP A 441 14.86 12.16 -1.90
N LYS A 442 15.87 11.26 -1.90
CA LYS A 442 16.11 10.32 -3.00
C LYS A 442 14.99 9.30 -3.15
N PHE A 443 14.37 8.91 -2.04
CA PHE A 443 13.19 8.06 -2.07
C PHE A 443 11.94 8.83 -2.52
N LEU A 444 11.71 10.04 -2.01
CA LEU A 444 10.60 10.90 -2.40
C LEU A 444 10.68 11.29 -3.88
N GLU A 445 11.87 11.45 -4.45
CA GLU A 445 12.08 11.64 -5.89
C GLU A 445 11.51 10.44 -6.69
N LYS A 446 11.71 9.20 -6.23
CA LYS A 446 11.16 8.00 -6.87
C LYS A 446 9.67 7.85 -6.64
N LEU A 447 9.18 8.25 -5.47
CA LEU A 447 7.75 8.28 -5.13
C LEU A 447 6.98 9.28 -6.01
N SER A 448 7.62 10.39 -6.37
CA SER A 448 7.07 11.44 -7.24
C SER A 448 6.99 11.03 -8.71
N LYS A 449 7.86 10.10 -9.13
CA LYS A 449 7.90 9.53 -10.49
C LYS A 449 6.80 8.49 -10.74
N GLU A 450 5.93 8.24 -9.78
CA GLU A 450 4.77 7.39 -9.98
C GLU A 450 3.82 8.01 -11.01
N LYS A 451 3.45 7.26 -12.05
CA LYS A 451 2.74 7.78 -13.23
C LYS A 451 1.46 8.56 -12.88
N ILE A 452 0.74 8.16 -11.83
CA ILE A 452 -0.51 8.83 -11.41
C ILE A 452 -0.27 10.21 -10.80
N CYS A 453 0.92 10.44 -10.23
CA CYS A 453 1.36 11.71 -9.65
C CYS A 453 1.71 12.75 -10.73
N GLU A 454 1.94 12.32 -11.97
CA GLU A 454 2.14 13.21 -13.10
C GLU A 454 0.83 13.88 -13.56
N LYS A 455 0.95 15.09 -14.14
CA LYS A 455 -0.12 15.80 -14.86
C LYS A 455 -1.39 16.01 -14.01
N GLN A 456 -1.26 16.62 -12.83
CA GLN A 456 -2.42 16.97 -11.99
C GLN A 456 -3.24 18.12 -12.61
N PRO A 457 -4.57 18.20 -12.40
CA PRO A 457 -5.38 19.26 -12.99
C PRO A 457 -5.01 20.65 -12.48
N GLU A 458 -4.83 21.60 -13.40
CA GLU A 458 -4.64 23.02 -13.09
C GLU A 458 -5.72 23.91 -13.74
N VAL A 459 -5.75 25.16 -13.32
CA VAL A 459 -6.79 26.13 -13.69
C VAL A 459 -6.51 26.73 -15.06
N GLU A 460 -5.23 26.90 -15.45
CA GLU A 460 -4.83 27.61 -16.68
C GLU A 460 -3.49 27.11 -17.27
N GLY A 461 -3.26 25.80 -17.37
CA GLY A 461 -1.96 25.29 -17.85
C GLY A 461 -1.87 23.79 -18.11
N LYS A 462 -0.66 23.35 -18.49
CA LYS A 462 -0.27 21.93 -18.51
C LYS A 462 -0.14 21.48 -17.05
N GLY A 463 -0.83 20.40 -16.69
CA GLY A 463 -0.89 19.94 -15.30
C GLY A 463 0.48 19.75 -14.63
N LYS A 464 0.66 20.30 -13.42
CA LYS A 464 1.87 20.12 -12.59
C LYS A 464 1.94 18.68 -12.07
N SER A 465 3.14 18.09 -12.09
CA SER A 465 3.39 16.81 -11.42
C SER A 465 3.58 17.05 -9.93
N ILE A 466 3.14 16.12 -9.09
CA ILE A 466 3.47 16.17 -7.66
C ILE A 466 4.93 15.79 -7.49
N ASP A 467 5.71 16.68 -6.87
CA ASP A 467 7.03 16.37 -6.32
C ASP A 467 6.91 16.37 -4.81
N PHE A 468 7.13 15.22 -4.17
CA PHE A 468 7.09 15.08 -2.72
C PHE A 468 8.30 15.73 -2.01
N ASN A 469 9.28 16.24 -2.76
CA ASN A 469 10.35 17.09 -2.23
C ASN A 469 10.02 18.59 -2.26
N ASP A 470 8.94 19.00 -2.92
CA ASP A 470 8.47 20.38 -2.84
C ASP A 470 8.08 20.72 -1.38
N GLU A 471 8.00 22.02 -1.08
CA GLU A 471 7.50 22.47 0.22
C GLU A 471 6.12 21.84 0.52
N PRO A 472 5.89 21.31 1.73
CA PRO A 472 4.63 20.64 2.06
C PRO A 472 3.40 21.52 1.77
N ASP A 473 3.52 22.83 1.96
CA ASP A 473 2.41 23.76 1.69
C ASP A 473 2.08 23.89 0.20
N ASP A 474 3.00 23.57 -0.71
CA ASP A 474 2.74 23.52 -2.15
C ASP A 474 2.01 22.24 -2.54
N ILE A 475 2.49 21.09 -2.04
CA ILE A 475 1.92 19.75 -2.32
C ILE A 475 0.52 19.63 -1.73
N PHE A 476 0.37 20.05 -0.46
CA PHE A 476 -0.85 19.96 0.32
C PHE A 476 -1.63 21.28 0.33
N SER A 477 -1.34 22.18 -0.61
CA SER A 477 -2.06 23.43 -0.79
C SER A 477 -3.56 23.22 -1.00
N ARG A 478 -4.35 24.12 -0.37
CA ARG A 478 -5.73 24.38 -0.75
C ARG A 478 -5.70 24.94 -2.17
N THR A 479 -6.31 24.21 -3.10
CA THR A 479 -6.35 24.60 -4.52
C THR A 479 -6.88 26.01 -4.70
N LYS A 480 -6.45 26.73 -5.74
CA LYS A 480 -6.99 28.06 -6.03
C LYS A 480 -8.51 28.08 -6.31
N TYR A 481 -9.11 26.94 -6.64
CA TYR A 481 -10.58 26.81 -6.73
C TYR A 481 -11.27 27.00 -5.38
N CYS A 482 -10.60 26.61 -4.30
CA CYS A 482 -11.11 26.60 -2.94
C CYS A 482 -10.48 27.69 -2.07
N ARG A 483 -10.09 28.80 -2.68
CA ARG A 483 -9.71 30.02 -1.97
C ARG A 483 -10.92 30.94 -1.87
N ALA A 484 -10.94 31.80 -0.87
CA ALA A 484 -11.95 32.86 -0.78
C ALA A 484 -11.88 33.77 -2.00
N CYS A 485 -12.98 34.46 -2.32
CA CYS A 485 -12.96 35.44 -3.42
C CYS A 485 -11.81 36.45 -3.24
N PRO A 486 -11.13 36.85 -4.33
CA PRO A 486 -10.07 37.85 -4.28
C PRO A 486 -10.54 39.12 -3.58
N LEU A 487 -9.63 39.77 -2.85
CA LEU A 487 -9.97 40.91 -1.99
C LEU A 487 -10.71 42.00 -2.76
N CYS A 488 -10.25 42.31 -3.97
CA CYS A 488 -10.84 43.34 -4.82
C CYS A 488 -11.84 42.82 -5.86
N GLY A 489 -12.20 41.53 -5.80
CA GLY A 489 -13.00 40.86 -6.82
C GLY A 489 -12.20 40.51 -8.07
N VAL A 490 -12.90 40.20 -9.16
CA VAL A 490 -12.29 39.74 -10.42
C VAL A 490 -12.73 40.59 -11.61
N ASN A 491 -11.96 40.55 -12.70
CA ASN A 491 -12.31 41.19 -13.98
C ASN A 491 -12.10 40.23 -15.16
N GLY A 492 -12.56 40.63 -16.35
CA GLY A 492 -12.42 39.83 -17.58
C GLY A 492 -13.73 39.14 -18.01
N PRO A 493 -13.74 38.51 -19.21
CA PRO A 493 -14.93 37.85 -19.70
C PRO A 493 -15.21 36.55 -18.93
N LYS A 494 -16.48 36.12 -18.93
CA LYS A 494 -16.89 34.86 -18.30
C LYS A 494 -16.00 33.70 -18.73
N GLY A 495 -15.58 32.89 -17.76
CA GLY A 495 -14.69 31.75 -17.96
C GLY A 495 -13.20 32.11 -18.07
N LYS A 496 -12.84 33.40 -18.10
CA LYS A 496 -11.44 33.89 -18.19
C LYS A 496 -11.19 35.06 -17.22
N TRP A 497 -11.73 34.95 -16.02
CA TRP A 497 -11.54 35.96 -15.00
C TRP A 497 -10.10 36.03 -14.50
N LYS A 498 -9.65 37.24 -14.17
CA LYS A 498 -8.40 37.51 -13.49
C LYS A 498 -8.68 38.24 -12.19
N ASP A 499 -7.93 37.88 -11.16
CA ASP A 499 -7.99 38.54 -9.86
C ASP A 499 -7.56 40.00 -10.04
N ILE A 500 -8.33 40.94 -9.48
CA ILE A 500 -7.96 42.35 -9.46
C ILE A 500 -6.87 42.54 -8.39
N ASP A 501 -5.83 43.30 -8.71
CA ASP A 501 -4.75 43.62 -7.78
C ASP A 501 -5.28 44.18 -6.45
N ASP A 502 -4.82 43.58 -5.34
CA ASP A 502 -5.29 43.91 -4.00
C ASP A 502 -5.08 45.39 -3.63
N GLY A 503 -4.07 46.05 -4.22
CA GLY A 503 -3.79 47.48 -4.03
C GLY A 503 -4.91 48.40 -4.51
N VAL A 504 -5.74 47.96 -5.45
CA VAL A 504 -6.86 48.74 -6.01
C VAL A 504 -7.92 49.02 -4.94
N CYS A 505 -8.23 48.04 -4.08
CA CYS A 505 -9.21 48.20 -3.01
C CYS A 505 -8.58 48.37 -1.62
N ALA A 506 -7.30 48.05 -1.43
CA ALA A 506 -6.58 48.39 -0.20
C ALA A 506 -6.61 49.91 0.08
N ASN A 507 -6.65 50.74 -0.97
CA ASN A 507 -6.78 52.20 -0.86
C ASN A 507 -8.21 52.70 -0.54
N LEU A 508 -9.23 51.83 -0.58
CA LEU A 508 -10.62 52.17 -0.21
C LEU A 508 -10.86 52.07 1.31
N ASN A 509 -10.01 51.30 2.01
CA ASN A 509 -9.91 51.39 3.46
C ASN A 509 -9.20 52.70 3.83
N LYS A 510 -9.98 53.78 3.97
CA LYS A 510 -9.58 54.92 4.82
C LYS A 510 -8.97 54.32 6.09
N LYS A 511 -7.77 54.77 6.52
CA LYS A 511 -7.14 54.35 7.79
C LYS A 511 -8.22 54.24 8.88
N LYS A 512 -8.67 53.03 9.19
CA LYS A 512 -9.53 52.79 10.35
C LYS A 512 -8.57 52.88 11.53
N ASN A 513 -8.63 53.98 12.25
CA ASN A 513 -7.95 54.09 13.53
C ASN A 513 -8.70 53.19 14.51
N TYR A 514 -8.19 51.98 14.70
CA TYR A 514 -8.61 51.12 15.79
C TYR A 514 -7.93 51.64 17.06
N LYS A 515 -8.71 51.95 18.10
CA LYS A 515 -8.14 52.14 19.43
C LYS A 515 -7.59 50.79 19.89
N GLU A 516 -6.38 50.74 20.43
CA GLU A 516 -5.77 49.50 20.93
C GLU A 516 -6.70 48.76 21.91
N ASP A 517 -7.46 49.50 22.72
CA ASP A 517 -8.47 48.96 23.64
C ASP A 517 -9.63 48.19 22.98
N ASN A 518 -9.83 48.36 21.66
CA ASN A 518 -10.88 47.72 20.88
C ASN A 518 -10.36 46.57 20.00
N ILE A 519 -9.07 46.25 20.09
CA ILE A 519 -8.46 45.12 19.39
C ILE A 519 -8.57 43.91 20.31
N THR A 520 -9.34 42.90 19.91
CA THR A 520 -9.32 41.60 20.58
C THR A 520 -8.27 40.75 19.91
N ASP A 521 -7.21 40.42 20.63
CA ASP A 521 -6.26 39.40 20.20
C ASP A 521 -6.98 38.04 20.20
N ILE A 522 -7.36 37.58 19.02
CA ILE A 522 -7.88 36.23 18.84
C ILE A 522 -6.67 35.35 18.56
N PRO A 523 -6.30 34.41 19.46
CA PRO A 523 -5.27 33.45 19.14
C PRO A 523 -5.69 32.69 17.89
N SER A 524 -4.79 32.58 16.90
CA SER A 524 -5.04 31.74 15.71
C SER A 524 -5.31 30.31 16.18
N THR A 525 -6.57 29.90 16.16
CA THR A 525 -7.01 28.57 16.58
C THR A 525 -6.93 27.54 15.46
N TYR A 526 -6.40 27.91 14.29
CA TYR A 526 -6.02 26.95 13.26
C TYR A 526 -4.56 26.53 13.47
N PRO A 527 -4.29 25.22 13.70
CA PRO A 527 -2.95 24.66 13.70
C PRO A 527 -2.33 24.62 12.30
#